data_AF-A0A7K2T6X9-F1
#
_entry.id   AF-A0A7K2T6X9-F1
#
_cell.length_a   1.000
_cell.length_b   1.000
_cell.length_c   1.000
_cell.angle_alpha   90.00
_cell.angle_beta   90.00
_cell.angle_gamma   90.00
#
_symmetry.space_group_name_H-M   'P 1'
#
loop_
_entity.id
_entity.type
_entity.pdbx_description
1 polymer ?
#
loop_
_entity_poly.entity_id
_entity_poly.type
_entity_poly.pdbx_seq_one_letter_code
_entity_poly.pdbx_strand_id
1 'polypeptide(L)'
;MLSSTTSAPLIGLPPEGMKALARLAQHFPLIQAATRYETAARRAAELAGLAKSGRLSDLDADSLAAAEDLMASAHTTLDQAGRLDLIEVRS
;
A
#
# COMPACT_ATOMS: atom_id res chain seq x y z
N MET A 1 -7.25 -34.18 -10.13
CA MET A 1 -7.97 -33.02 -9.56
C MET A 1 -7.00 -32.32 -8.63
N LEU A 2 -6.43 -31.18 -9.05
CA LEU A 2 -5.48 -30.42 -8.25
C LEU A 2 -6.28 -29.41 -7.42
N SER A 3 -6.25 -29.56 -6.10
CA SER A 3 -6.90 -28.67 -5.15
C SER A 3 -6.31 -27.27 -5.27
N SER A 4 -7.13 -26.33 -5.73
CA SER A 4 -6.86 -24.91 -5.63
C SER A 4 -6.68 -24.55 -4.15
N THR A 5 -5.48 -24.10 -3.79
CA THR A 5 -5.23 -23.43 -2.50
C THR A 5 -6.06 -22.14 -2.49
N THR A 6 -7.26 -22.24 -1.95
CA THR A 6 -8.14 -21.11 -1.65
C THR A 6 -7.39 -20.16 -0.74
N SER A 7 -6.88 -19.08 -1.32
CA SER A 7 -6.48 -17.88 -0.60
C SER A 7 -7.72 -17.40 0.15
N ALA A 8 -7.88 -17.79 1.41
CA ALA A 8 -8.97 -17.28 2.23
C ALA A 8 -8.81 -15.76 2.32
N PRO A 9 -9.75 -14.96 1.80
CA PRO A 9 -9.65 -13.53 1.90
C PRO A 9 -9.78 -13.15 3.38
N LEU A 10 -9.03 -12.14 3.84
CA LEU A 10 -9.06 -11.59 5.20
C LEU A 10 -10.46 -11.07 5.65
N ILE A 11 -11.50 -11.31 4.84
CA ILE A 11 -12.90 -10.89 4.96
C ILE A 11 -13.62 -11.50 6.19
N GLY A 12 -13.01 -12.45 6.89
CA GLY A 12 -13.62 -13.13 8.05
C GLY A 12 -12.90 -12.96 9.39
N LEU A 13 -11.90 -12.08 9.50
CA LEU A 13 -11.16 -11.92 10.76
C LEU A 13 -12.07 -11.29 11.84
N PRO A 14 -12.25 -11.94 13.01
CA PRO A 14 -12.95 -11.31 14.12
C PRO A 14 -12.19 -10.03 14.55
N PRO A 15 -12.87 -9.05 15.16
CA PRO A 15 -12.25 -7.77 15.56
C PRO A 15 -10.97 -7.94 16.38
N GLU A 16 -10.91 -8.97 17.25
CA GLU A 16 -9.72 -9.29 18.03
C GLU A 16 -8.55 -9.79 17.17
N GLY A 17 -8.84 -10.51 16.10
CA GLY A 17 -7.83 -10.90 15.11
C GLY A 17 -7.25 -9.69 14.39
N MET A 18 -8.09 -8.72 13.99
CA MET A 18 -7.60 -7.47 13.40
C MET A 18 -6.73 -6.66 14.38
N LYS A 19 -7.12 -6.59 15.66
CA LYS A 19 -6.31 -5.94 16.71
C LYS A 19 -4.98 -6.65 16.95
N ALA A 20 -4.97 -7.99 16.93
CA ALA A 20 -3.75 -8.77 17.04
C ALA A 20 -2.81 -8.52 15.85
N LEU A 21 -3.35 -8.45 14.64
CA LEU A 21 -2.58 -8.16 13.43
C LEU A 21 -2.02 -6.73 13.45
N ALA A 22 -2.81 -5.75 13.93
CA ALA A 22 -2.35 -4.38 14.10
C ALA A 22 -1.20 -4.27 15.12
N ARG A 23 -1.29 -4.98 16.26
CA ARG A 23 -0.20 -5.07 17.24
C ARG A 23 1.04 -5.74 16.66
N LEU A 24 0.86 -6.82 15.89
CA LEU A 24 1.97 -7.50 15.23
C LEU A 24 2.65 -6.58 14.20
N ALA A 25 1.88 -5.84 13.40
CA ALA A 25 2.41 -4.92 12.40
C ALA A 25 3.29 -3.81 13.00
N GLN A 26 3.05 -3.39 14.25
CA GLN A 26 3.92 -2.44 14.96
C GLN A 26 5.36 -2.96 15.14
N HIS A 27 5.56 -4.29 15.12
CA HIS A 27 6.88 -4.91 15.22
C HIS A 27 7.58 -5.03 13.86
N PHE A 28 6.89 -4.70 12.76
CA PHE A 28 7.41 -4.80 11.39
C PHE A 28 7.29 -3.46 10.64
N PRO A 29 7.96 -2.39 11.12
CA PRO A 29 7.82 -1.04 10.56
C PRO A 29 8.21 -0.96 9.07
N LEU A 30 9.19 -1.76 8.64
CA LEU A 30 9.63 -1.79 7.24
C LEU A 30 8.59 -2.46 6.32
N ILE A 31 7.94 -3.53 6.79
CA ILE A 31 6.84 -4.17 6.04
C ILE A 31 5.68 -3.19 5.92
N GLN A 32 5.36 -2.48 7.02
CA GLN A 32 4.30 -1.47 6.99
C GLN A 32 4.63 -0.33 6.01
N ALA A 33 5.87 0.15 5.97
CA ALA A 33 6.30 1.17 5.01
C ALA A 33 6.17 0.66 3.56
N ALA A 34 6.65 -0.54 3.26
CA ALA A 34 6.52 -1.13 1.93
C ALA A 34 5.05 -1.33 1.51
N THR A 35 4.19 -1.85 2.38
CA THR A 35 2.75 -2.00 2.09
C THR A 35 2.07 -0.66 1.85
N ARG A 36 2.42 0.38 2.64
CA ARG A 36 1.88 1.74 2.44
C ARG A 36 2.31 2.31 1.09
N TYR A 37 3.59 2.18 0.75
CA TYR A 37 4.11 2.60 -0.55
C TYR A 37 3.35 1.92 -1.69
N GLU A 38 3.22 0.59 -1.66
CA GLU A 38 2.55 -0.17 -2.73
C GLU A 38 1.07 0.21 -2.87
N THR A 39 0.37 0.36 -1.74
CA THR A 39 -1.05 0.75 -1.73
C THR A 39 -1.23 2.16 -2.30
N ALA A 40 -0.38 3.10 -1.89
CA ALA A 40 -0.41 4.48 -2.36
C ALA A 40 -0.03 4.58 -3.85
N ALA A 41 1.00 3.86 -4.29
CA ALA A 41 1.42 3.81 -5.69
C ALA A 41 0.31 3.27 -6.60
N ARG A 42 -0.39 2.22 -6.17
CA ARG A 42 -1.55 1.69 -6.90
C ARG A 42 -2.66 2.73 -7.02
N ARG A 43 -2.97 3.42 -5.92
CA ARG A 43 -4.01 4.46 -5.91
C ARG A 43 -3.61 5.65 -6.80
N ALA A 44 -2.36 6.08 -6.74
CA ALA A 44 -1.83 7.13 -7.59
C ALA A 44 -1.92 6.74 -9.09
N ALA A 45 -1.62 5.49 -9.44
CA ALA A 45 -1.77 5.01 -10.81
C ALA A 45 -3.23 5.02 -11.31
N GLU A 46 -4.18 4.62 -10.47
CA GLU A 46 -5.62 4.72 -10.77
C GLU A 46 -6.05 6.17 -11.02
N LEU A 47 -5.67 7.08 -10.12
CA LEU A 47 -6.01 8.50 -10.19
C LEU A 47 -5.33 9.18 -11.38
N ALA A 48 -4.09 8.84 -11.70
CA ALA A 48 -3.40 9.30 -12.91
C ALA A 48 -4.13 8.83 -14.18
N GLY A 49 -4.73 7.63 -14.15
CA GLY A 49 -5.63 7.16 -15.20
C GLY A 49 -6.87 8.05 -15.37
N LEU A 50 -7.51 8.44 -14.26
CA LEU A 50 -8.65 9.37 -14.28
C LEU A 50 -8.26 10.75 -14.79
N ALA A 51 -7.10 11.27 -14.37
CA ALA A 51 -6.54 12.53 -14.84
C ALA A 51 -6.36 12.55 -16.36
N LYS A 52 -5.75 11.49 -16.92
CA LYS A 52 -5.59 11.33 -18.37
C LYS A 52 -6.92 11.27 -19.11
N SER A 53 -7.97 10.73 -18.49
CA SER A 53 -9.31 10.68 -19.07
C SER A 53 -10.12 11.97 -18.93
N GLY A 54 -9.59 13.01 -18.27
CA GLY A 54 -10.29 14.26 -18.01
C GLY A 54 -11.45 14.13 -17.00
N ARG A 55 -11.44 13.06 -16.18
CA ARG A 55 -12.50 12.73 -15.22
C ARG A 55 -12.08 12.92 -13.76
N LEU A 56 -10.92 13.53 -13.54
CA LEU A 56 -10.40 13.79 -12.20
C LEU A 56 -11.21 14.92 -11.56
N SER A 57 -11.87 14.63 -10.45
CA SER A 57 -12.50 15.66 -9.62
C SER A 57 -11.47 16.32 -8.69
N ASP A 58 -11.83 17.45 -8.08
CA ASP A 58 -10.99 18.10 -7.08
C ASP A 58 -10.67 17.17 -5.90
N LEU A 59 -11.66 16.38 -5.45
CA LEU A 59 -11.46 15.38 -4.39
C LEU A 59 -10.48 14.26 -4.82
N ASP A 60 -10.50 13.88 -6.10
CA ASP A 60 -9.55 12.91 -6.65
C ASP A 60 -8.14 13.50 -6.73
N ALA A 61 -8.02 14.80 -7.02
CA ALA A 61 -6.73 15.49 -7.01
C ALA A 61 -6.14 15.58 -5.59
N ASP A 62 -6.96 15.92 -4.59
CA ASP A 62 -6.53 15.88 -3.18
C ASP A 62 -6.12 14.47 -2.74
N SER A 63 -6.87 13.45 -3.20
CA SER A 63 -6.54 12.05 -2.95
C SER A 63 -5.24 11.61 -3.62
N LEU A 64 -4.91 12.19 -4.78
CA LEU A 64 -3.66 11.93 -5.49
C LEU A 64 -2.49 12.53 -4.73
N ALA A 65 -2.59 13.80 -4.31
CA ALA A 65 -1.58 14.45 -3.49
C ALA A 65 -1.32 13.67 -2.19
N ALA A 66 -2.37 13.23 -1.50
CA ALA A 66 -2.24 12.41 -0.30
C ALA A 66 -1.56 11.05 -0.56
N ALA A 67 -1.80 10.43 -1.73
CA ALA A 67 -1.12 9.20 -2.12
C ALA A 67 0.38 9.45 -2.38
N GLU A 68 0.73 10.54 -3.06
CA GLU A 68 2.12 10.92 -3.32
C GLU A 68 2.89 11.21 -2.02
N ASP A 69 2.26 11.91 -1.06
CA ASP A 69 2.84 12.16 0.26
C ASP A 69 3.12 10.85 1.02
N LEU A 70 2.19 9.90 0.96
CA LEU A 70 2.37 8.58 1.58
C LEU A 70 3.51 7.79 0.92
N MET A 71 3.65 7.85 -0.40
CA MET A 71 4.77 7.25 -1.12
C MET A 71 6.10 7.87 -0.70
N ALA A 72 6.19 9.20 -0.65
CA ALA A 72 7.41 9.91 -0.26
C ALA A 72 7.83 9.59 1.19
N SER A 73 6.87 9.56 2.12
CA SER A 73 7.10 9.21 3.52
C SER A 73 7.58 7.76 3.69
N ALA A 74 6.92 6.82 3.01
CA ALA A 74 7.30 5.41 3.04
C ALA A 74 8.67 5.17 2.40
N HIS A 75 8.95 5.80 1.25
CA HIS A 75 10.26 5.76 0.60
C HIS A 75 11.35 6.26 1.54
N THR A 76 11.14 7.41 2.18
CA THR A 76 12.10 7.97 3.16
C THR A 76 12.39 6.99 4.30
N THR A 77 11.36 6.33 4.82
CA THR A 77 11.51 5.33 5.90
C THR A 77 12.34 4.13 5.44
N LEU A 78 12.13 3.65 4.21
CA LEU A 78 12.86 2.52 3.64
C LEU A 78 14.30 2.88 3.28
N ASP A 79 14.53 4.07 2.72
CA ASP A 79 15.85 4.60 2.39
C ASP A 79 16.72 4.75 3.65
N GLN A 80 16.17 5.34 4.71
CA GLN A 80 16.85 5.46 6.00
C GLN A 80 17.23 4.10 6.61
N ALA A 81 16.47 3.05 6.29
CA ALA A 81 16.76 1.68 6.72
C ALA A 81 17.68 0.92 5.75
N GLY A 82 18.06 1.51 4.61
CA GLY A 82 18.83 0.86 3.55
C GLY A 82 18.05 -0.29 2.88
N ARG A 83 16.72 -0.21 2.86
CA ARG A 83 15.81 -1.27 2.40
C ARG A 83 14.91 -0.87 1.23
N LEU A 84 15.42 -0.05 0.31
CA LEU A 84 14.73 0.27 -0.93
C LEU A 84 14.50 -0.95 -1.83
N ASP A 85 15.26 -2.04 -1.63
CA ASP A 85 15.05 -3.34 -2.27
C ASP A 85 13.62 -3.90 -2.09
N LEU A 86 12.89 -3.42 -1.08
CA LEU A 86 11.51 -3.83 -0.82
C LEU A 86 10.48 -3.19 -1.76
N ILE A 87 10.82 -2.08 -2.42
CA ILE A 87 9.93 -1.35 -3.34
C ILE A 87 10.51 -1.18 -4.75
N GLU A 88 11.81 -1.39 -4.92
CA GLU A 88 12.44 -1.41 -6.23
C GLU A 88 12.19 -2.76 -6.93
N VAL A 89 11.42 -2.72 -8.02
CA VAL A 89 11.31 -3.87 -8.91
C VAL A 89 12.64 -4.00 -9.66
N ARG A 90 13.44 -5.00 -9.30
CA ARG A 90 14.62 -5.36 -10.11
C ARG A 90 14.17 -5.67 -11.53
N SER A 91 14.58 -4.81 -12.46
CA SER A 91 14.37 -4.96 -13.90
C SER A 91 15.34 -5.98 -14.48
#